data_AF-A0A660ZPV3-F1
#
_entry.id   AF-A0A660ZPV3-F1
#
_cell.length_a   1.000
_cell.length_b   1.000
_cell.length_c   1.000
_cell.angle_alpha   90.00
_cell.angle_beta   90.00
_cell.angle_gamma   90.00
#
_symmetry.space_group_name_H-M   'P 1'
#
loop_
_entity.id
_entity.type
_entity.pdbx_description
1 polymer ?
#
loop_
_entity_poly.entity_id
_entity_poly.type
_entity_poly.pdbx_seq_one_letter_code
_entity_poly.pdbx_strand_id
1 'polypeptide(L)'
;MNDKADNGARGGDIDFESLERELLKSVETLEDRRLAARIRRDADRISSMILYSDMPKVDIEIAVRSFRREVLELFCDKAQLFDNLYLSRFKRLWQQFRNEGGELMD
;
A
#
# COMPACT_ATOMS: atom_id res chain seq x y z
N MET A 1 16.40 10.36 67.19
CA MET A 1 16.43 8.98 66.69
C MET A 1 15.28 8.79 65.71
N ASN A 2 15.56 8.09 64.61
CA ASN A 2 14.67 7.51 63.58
C ASN A 2 13.35 6.95 64.16
N ASP A 3 12.23 6.88 63.43
CA ASP A 3 12.10 6.04 62.23
C ASP A 3 10.97 6.43 61.26
N LYS A 4 11.18 6.04 60.00
CA LYS A 4 10.32 6.15 58.83
C LYS A 4 9.03 5.32 58.92
N ALA A 5 7.98 5.80 58.25
CA ALA A 5 7.12 4.98 57.40
C ALA A 5 6.58 5.92 56.31
N ASP A 6 7.29 6.10 55.20
CA ASP A 6 7.10 5.33 53.97
C ASP A 6 5.65 4.88 53.80
N ASN A 7 4.90 5.64 53.01
CA ASN A 7 3.58 5.22 52.56
C ASN A 7 3.54 5.29 51.04
N GLY A 8 3.99 4.17 50.46
CA GLY A 8 3.47 3.56 49.25
C GLY A 8 3.12 4.50 48.11
N ALA A 9 4.03 4.59 47.14
CA ALA A 9 3.70 5.01 45.79
C ALA A 9 2.43 4.28 45.32
N ARG A 10 1.36 5.04 45.07
CA ARG A 10 0.19 4.55 44.32
C ARG A 10 0.68 4.16 42.93
N GLY A 11 0.94 2.87 42.72
CA GLY A 11 0.96 2.30 41.38
C GLY A 11 -0.44 2.50 40.82
N GLY A 12 -0.59 3.42 39.87
CA GLY A 12 -1.81 3.47 39.08
C GLY A 12 -1.91 2.15 38.34
N ASP A 13 -3.01 1.43 38.55
CA ASP A 13 -3.27 0.18 37.86
C ASP A 13 -3.10 0.42 36.35
N ILE A 14 -2.13 -0.26 35.75
CA ILE A 14 -1.88 -0.13 34.30
C ILE A 14 -3.05 -0.83 33.61
N ASP A 15 -3.86 -0.05 32.90
CA ASP A 15 -4.94 -0.56 32.07
C ASP A 15 -4.35 -1.21 30.80
N PHE A 16 -4.00 -2.48 30.94
CA PHE A 16 -3.42 -3.31 29.89
C PHE A 16 -4.36 -3.48 28.70
N GLU A 17 -5.68 -3.48 28.93
CA GLU A 17 -6.69 -3.65 27.90
C GLU A 17 -6.77 -2.40 26.99
N SER A 18 -6.67 -1.21 27.58
CA SER A 18 -6.54 0.03 26.79
C SER A 18 -5.26 0.06 25.97
N LEU A 19 -4.12 -0.37 26.55
CA LEU A 19 -2.84 -0.42 25.84
C LEU A 19 -2.84 -1.44 24.70
N GLU A 20 -3.46 -2.61 24.89
CA GLU A 20 -3.61 -3.62 23.85
C GLU A 20 -4.48 -3.10 22.69
N ARG A 21 -5.61 -2.45 22.99
CA ARG A 21 -6.46 -1.82 21.96
C ARG A 21 -5.71 -0.73 21.20
N GLU A 22 -4.94 0.10 21.89
CA GLU A 22 -4.15 1.17 21.27
C GLU A 22 -3.01 0.60 20.41
N LEU A 23 -2.36 -0.47 20.87
CA LEU A 23 -1.34 -1.19 20.11
C LEU A 23 -1.93 -1.83 18.85
N LEU A 24 -3.04 -2.57 18.98
CA LEU A 24 -3.72 -3.20 17.84
C LEU A 24 -4.17 -2.16 16.81
N LYS A 25 -4.78 -1.06 17.26
CA LYS A 25 -5.19 0.05 16.38
C LYS A 25 -3.98 0.73 15.71
N SER A 26 -2.88 0.89 16.44
CA SER A 26 -1.64 1.44 15.87
C SER A 26 -1.02 0.50 14.84
N VAL A 27 -1.04 -0.81 15.10
CA VAL A 27 -0.58 -1.84 14.16
C VAL A 27 -1.43 -1.82 12.89
N GLU A 28 -2.76 -1.74 12.98
CA GLU A 28 -3.65 -1.56 11.82
C GLU A 28 -3.23 -0.35 10.98
N THR A 29 -3.02 0.82 11.59
CA THR A 29 -2.61 2.02 10.85
C THR A 29 -1.19 1.92 10.26
N LEU A 30 -0.28 1.17 10.88
CA LEU A 30 1.07 0.95 10.37
C LEU A 30 1.08 -0.03 9.20
N GLU A 31 0.32 -1.12 9.31
CA GLU A 31 0.14 -2.09 8.23
C GLU A 31 -0.54 -1.44 7.02
N ASP A 32 -1.59 -0.63 7.23
CA ASP A 32 -2.24 0.14 6.17
C ASP A 32 -1.26 1.09 5.45
N ARG A 33 -0.39 1.77 6.21
CA ARG A 33 0.66 2.65 5.64
C ARG A 33 1.69 1.85 4.86
N ARG A 34 2.12 0.69 5.36
CA ARG A 34 3.07 -0.19 4.68
C ARG A 34 2.47 -0.72 3.37
N LEU A 35 1.20 -1.10 3.41
CA LEU A 35 0.44 -1.58 2.27
C LEU A 35 0.30 -0.49 1.20
N ALA A 36 -0.13 0.71 1.59
CA ALA A 36 -0.22 1.86 0.70
C ALA A 36 1.15 2.20 0.07
N ALA A 37 2.22 2.14 0.85
CA ALA A 37 3.57 2.37 0.35
C ALA A 37 4.03 1.29 -0.65
N ARG A 38 3.64 0.03 -0.45
CA ARG A 38 3.92 -1.06 -1.40
C ARG A 38 3.16 -0.85 -2.71
N ILE A 39 1.85 -0.63 -2.65
CA ILE A 39 1.01 -0.39 -3.83
C ILE A 39 1.54 0.79 -4.64
N ARG A 40 1.92 1.87 -3.97
CA ARG A 40 2.53 3.03 -4.62
C ARG A 40 3.85 2.67 -5.32
N ARG A 41 4.74 1.93 -4.66
CA ARG A 41 6.01 1.49 -5.25
C ARG A 41 5.79 0.63 -6.50
N ASP A 42 4.82 -0.28 -6.47
CA ASP A 42 4.53 -1.14 -7.61
C ASP A 42 3.93 -0.35 -8.78
N ALA A 43 3.05 0.62 -8.50
CA ALA A 43 2.52 1.53 -9.51
C ALA A 43 3.61 2.45 -10.12
N ASP A 44 4.54 2.94 -9.30
CA ASP A 44 5.66 3.75 -9.75
C ASP A 44 6.62 2.91 -10.60
N ARG A 45 6.86 1.64 -10.24
CA ARG A 45 7.65 0.70 -11.04
C ARG A 45 7.07 0.50 -12.44
N ILE A 46 5.76 0.24 -12.55
CA ILE A 46 5.08 0.10 -13.86
C ILE A 46 5.20 1.40 -14.65
N SER A 47 5.02 2.54 -14.00
CA SER A 47 5.19 3.85 -14.64
C SER A 47 6.61 4.02 -15.20
N SER A 48 7.64 3.64 -14.44
CA SER A 48 9.03 3.67 -14.89
C SER A 48 9.30 2.70 -16.03
N MET A 49 8.70 1.50 -16.03
CA MET A 49 8.82 0.55 -17.14
C MET A 49 8.29 1.16 -18.44
N ILE A 50 7.12 1.83 -18.38
CA ILE A 50 6.53 2.49 -19.55
C ILE A 50 7.41 3.65 -20.03
N LEU A 51 7.89 4.50 -19.11
CA LEU A 51 8.58 5.74 -19.43
C LEU A 51 10.05 5.59 -19.83
N TYR A 52 10.77 4.65 -19.20
CA TYR A 52 12.23 4.63 -19.22
C TYR A 52 12.84 3.29 -19.64
N SER A 53 12.03 2.28 -19.97
CA SER A 53 12.53 0.99 -20.42
C SER A 53 11.93 0.59 -21.77
N ASP A 54 12.71 -0.04 -22.64
CA ASP A 54 12.24 -0.56 -23.92
C ASP A 54 11.58 -1.95 -23.78
N MET A 55 10.94 -2.16 -22.63
CA MET A 55 10.28 -3.42 -22.33
C MET A 55 9.09 -3.64 -23.29
N PRO A 56 8.95 -4.86 -23.86
CA PRO A 56 7.83 -5.18 -24.71
C PRO A 56 6.47 -4.95 -24.04
N LYS A 57 5.47 -4.59 -24.85
CA LYS A 57 4.08 -4.38 -24.39
C LYS A 57 3.57 -5.56 -23.55
N VAL A 58 3.80 -6.78 -24.01
CA VAL A 58 3.33 -8.00 -23.34
C VAL A 58 3.84 -8.11 -21.90
N ASP A 59 5.10 -7.75 -21.66
CA ASP A 59 5.71 -7.83 -20.32
C ASP A 59 5.14 -6.76 -19.38
N ILE A 60 4.86 -5.56 -19.92
CA ILE A 60 4.19 -4.50 -19.16
C ILE A 60 2.75 -4.89 -18.83
N GLU A 61 2.02 -5.52 -19.75
CA GLU A 61 0.67 -6.03 -19.51
C GLU A 61 0.66 -7.14 -18.45
N ILE A 62 1.65 -8.03 -18.46
CA ILE A 62 1.83 -9.05 -17.41
C ILE A 62 2.04 -8.36 -16.06
N ALA A 63 2.88 -7.34 -15.98
CA ALA A 63 3.11 -6.59 -14.75
C ALA A 63 1.84 -5.89 -14.25
N VAL A 64 1.07 -5.27 -15.14
CA VAL A 64 -0.23 -4.63 -14.80
C VAL A 64 -1.23 -5.67 -14.29
N ARG A 65 -1.32 -6.84 -14.93
CA ARG A 65 -2.21 -7.94 -14.49
C ARG A 65 -1.80 -8.48 -13.12
N SER A 66 -0.50 -8.66 -12.87
CA SER A 66 -0.01 -9.10 -11.56
C SER A 66 -0.33 -8.07 -10.48
N PHE A 67 -0.06 -6.79 -10.75
CA PHE A 67 -0.35 -5.69 -9.83
C PHE A 67 -1.85 -5.61 -9.52
N ARG A 68 -2.72 -5.73 -10.53
CA ARG A 68 -4.17 -5.78 -10.34
C ARG A 68 -4.59 -6.94 -9.45
N ARG A 69 -4.07 -8.16 -9.69
CA ARG A 69 -4.37 -9.32 -8.86
C ARG A 69 -3.98 -9.09 -7.40
N GLU A 70 -2.76 -8.61 -7.15
CA GLU A 70 -2.28 -8.33 -5.80
C GLU A 70 -3.14 -7.28 -5.07
N VAL A 71 -3.54 -6.21 -5.75
CA VAL A 71 -4.42 -5.19 -5.14
C VAL A 71 -5.81 -5.76 -4.84
N LEU A 72 -6.35 -6.65 -5.68
CA LEU A 72 -7.69 -7.23 -5.45
C LEU A 72 -7.71 -8.40 -4.48
N GLU A 73 -6.58 -9.08 -4.26
CA GLU A 73 -6.42 -10.00 -3.14
C GLU A 73 -6.52 -9.26 -1.79
N LEU A 74 -6.07 -8.01 -1.75
CA LEU A 74 -6.12 -7.15 -0.56
C LEU A 74 -7.44 -6.38 -0.44
N PHE A 75 -8.01 -5.94 -1.57
CA PHE A 75 -9.19 -5.07 -1.64
C PHE A 75 -10.21 -5.65 -2.64
N CYS A 76 -10.86 -6.74 -2.25
CA CYS A 76 -11.73 -7.52 -3.14
C CYS A 76 -12.88 -6.73 -3.80
N ASP A 77 -13.37 -5.66 -3.18
CA ASP A 77 -14.49 -4.84 -3.65
C ASP A 77 -14.04 -3.58 -4.44
N LYS A 78 -12.73 -3.37 -4.64
CA LYS A 78 -12.18 -2.14 -5.22
C LYS A 78 -11.71 -2.27 -6.67
N ALA A 79 -12.13 -3.31 -7.40
CA ALA A 79 -11.77 -3.54 -8.81
C ALA A 79 -12.00 -2.31 -9.70
N GLN A 80 -13.18 -1.71 -9.62
CA GLN A 80 -13.50 -0.54 -10.44
C GLN A 80 -12.68 0.69 -10.06
N LEU A 81 -12.34 0.86 -8.78
CA LEU A 81 -11.47 1.94 -8.32
C LEU A 81 -10.04 1.76 -8.84
N PHE A 82 -9.53 0.54 -8.83
CA PHE A 82 -8.23 0.21 -9.43
C PHE A 82 -8.21 0.56 -10.91
N ASP A 83 -9.21 0.09 -11.67
CA ASP A 83 -9.27 0.31 -13.11
C ASP A 83 -9.35 1.82 -13.43
N ASN A 84 -10.16 2.57 -12.67
CA ASN A 84 -10.27 4.03 -12.86
C ASN A 84 -8.97 4.79 -12.54
N LEU A 85 -8.22 4.38 -11.52
CA LEU A 85 -7.01 5.09 -11.09
C LEU A 85 -5.76 4.63 -11.83
N TYR A 86 -5.43 3.35 -11.71
CA TYR A 86 -4.15 2.82 -12.16
C TYR A 86 -4.19 2.45 -13.63
N LEU A 87 -5.21 1.72 -14.09
CA LEU A 87 -5.29 1.32 -15.49
C LEU A 87 -5.42 2.54 -16.40
N SER A 88 -6.29 3.50 -16.07
CA SER A 88 -6.38 4.78 -16.79
C SER A 88 -5.05 5.53 -16.84
N ARG A 89 -4.30 5.59 -15.73
CA ARG A 89 -2.98 6.22 -15.67
C ARG A 89 -2.00 5.51 -16.61
N PHE A 90 -1.92 4.18 -16.56
CA PHE A 90 -0.98 3.42 -17.38
C PHE A 90 -1.33 3.50 -18.87
N LYS A 91 -2.62 3.41 -19.24
CA LYS A 91 -3.09 3.61 -20.61
C LYS A 91 -2.69 4.99 -21.13
N ARG A 92 -2.88 6.05 -20.33
CA ARG A 92 -2.46 7.41 -20.68
C ARG A 92 -0.95 7.51 -20.87
N LEU A 93 -0.15 6.99 -19.94
CA LEU A 93 1.32 7.00 -20.07
C LEU A 93 1.76 6.22 -21.31
N TRP A 94 1.14 5.08 -21.58
CA TRP A 94 1.45 4.28 -22.76
C TRP A 94 1.16 5.05 -24.06
N GLN A 95 -0.03 5.63 -24.19
CA GLN A 95 -0.38 6.46 -25.34
C GLN A 95 0.57 7.66 -25.50
N GLN A 96 1.03 8.26 -24.41
CA GLN A 96 1.91 9.44 -24.49
C GLN A 96 3.35 9.09 -24.92
N PHE A 97 3.86 7.92 -24.52
CA PHE A 97 5.29 7.60 -24.64
C PHE A 97 5.60 6.39 -25.54
N ARG A 98 4.60 5.57 -25.90
CA ARG A 98 4.74 4.29 -26.63
C ARG A 98 3.73 4.15 -27.77
N ASN A 99 3.52 5.22 -28.54
CA ASN A 99 2.54 5.34 -29.63
C ASN A 99 2.61 4.26 -30.74
N GLU A 100 3.72 3.56 -30.89
CA GLU A 100 3.94 2.58 -31.97
C GLU A 100 3.44 1.16 -31.63
N GLY A 101 3.09 0.88 -30.36
CA GLY A 101 2.78 -0.46 -29.86
C GLY A 101 1.29 -0.85 -29.78
N GLY A 102 0.36 -0.02 -30.29
CA GLY A 102 -1.09 -0.18 -30.09
C GLY A 102 -1.56 0.19 -28.68
N GLU A 103 -2.83 -0.03 -28.31
CA GLU A 103 -3.34 0.35 -26.97
C GLU A 103 -2.93 -0.64 -25.88
N LEU A 104 -2.59 -0.15 -24.69
CA LEU A 104 -2.24 -1.00 -23.55
C LEU A 104 -3.49 -1.70 -23.00
N MET A 105 -3.42 -3.02 -22.81
CA MET A 105 -4.52 -3.83 -22.28
C MET A 105 -5.77 -3.74 -23.16
N ASP A 106 -5.56 -4.00 -24.45
CA ASP A 106 -6.58 -4.20 -25.49
C ASP A 106 -6.90 -5.69 -25.68
#